data_AF-A0A7J8TWI8-F1
#
_entry.id   AF-A0A7J8TWI8-F1
#
_cell.length_a   1.000
_cell.length_b   1.000
_cell.length_c   1.000
_cell.angle_alpha   90.00
_cell.angle_beta   90.00
_cell.angle_gamma   90.00
#
_symmetry.space_group_name_H-M   'P 1'
#
loop_
_entity.id
_entity.type
_entity.pdbx_description
1 polymer ?
#
loop_
_entity_poly.entity_id
_entity_poly.type
_entity_poly.pdbx_seq_one_letter_code
_entity_poly.pdbx_strand_id
1 'polypeptide(L)' 'MQLKQVLANGKKGALNVGVVLILPERFELAPFDHISPNMKEKIGNLSFQTTAPLRKIFL' A
#
# COMPACT_ATOMS: atom_id res chain seq x y z
N MET A 1 -5.48 -15.30 -12.52
CA MET A 1 -5.74 -15.94 -11.21
C MET A 1 -7.12 -16.57 -11.24
N GLN A 2 -7.26 -17.86 -10.91
CA GLN A 2 -8.56 -18.56 -10.95
C GLN A 2 -9.26 -18.65 -9.57
N LEU A 3 -8.54 -18.38 -8.47
CA LEU A 3 -9.09 -18.39 -7.12
C LEU A 3 -9.82 -17.07 -6.81
N LYS A 4 -11.06 -17.16 -6.32
CA LYS A 4 -11.92 -16.03 -5.91
C LYS A 4 -12.29 -16.18 -4.43
N GLN A 5 -12.31 -15.08 -3.69
CA GLN A 5 -12.75 -15.06 -2.28
C GLN A 5 -14.27 -14.90 -2.16
N VAL A 6 -14.84 -15.24 -1.01
CA VAL A 6 -16.24 -14.91 -0.69
C VAL A 6 -16.31 -13.48 -0.18
N LEU A 7 -17.13 -12.64 -0.81
CA LEU A 7 -17.36 -11.25 -0.42
C LEU A 7 -18.40 -11.16 0.71
N ALA A 8 -18.54 -9.99 1.32
CA ALA A 8 -19.50 -9.74 2.42
C ALA A 8 -20.98 -10.04 2.06
N ASN A 9 -21.33 -10.01 0.77
CA ASN A 9 -22.66 -10.37 0.27
C ASN A 9 -22.81 -11.87 -0.08
N GLY A 10 -21.82 -12.71 0.25
CA GLY A 10 -21.79 -14.14 -0.02
C GLY A 10 -21.38 -14.53 -1.45
N LYS A 11 -21.17 -13.59 -2.37
CA LYS A 11 -20.77 -13.89 -3.76
C LYS A 11 -19.25 -14.08 -3.89
N LYS A 12 -18.80 -14.84 -4.90
CA LYS A 12 -17.37 -15.00 -5.22
C LYS A 12 -16.84 -13.78 -5.97
N GLY A 13 -15.76 -13.17 -5.48
CA GLY A 13 -15.15 -11.95 -6.03
C GLY A 13 -13.63 -11.93 -5.99
N ALA A 14 -13.06 -10.83 -6.47
CA ALA A 14 -11.62 -10.59 -6.43
C ALA A 14 -11.12 -10.32 -5.01
N LEU A 15 -9.83 -10.55 -4.78
CA LEU A 15 -9.15 -10.26 -3.52
C LEU A 15 -8.51 -8.87 -3.59
N ASN A 16 -8.73 -8.07 -2.55
CA ASN A 16 -7.97 -6.84 -2.33
C ASN A 16 -6.75 -7.16 -1.47
N VAL A 17 -5.64 -6.47 -1.70
CA VAL A 17 -4.39 -6.65 -0.95
C VAL A 17 -4.00 -5.35 -0.28
N GLY A 18 -3.34 -5.45 0.87
CA GLY A 18 -2.73 -4.33 1.57
C GLY A 18 -1.56 -4.80 2.41
N VAL A 19 -0.64 -3.89 2.76
CA VAL A 19 0.59 -4.21 3.48
C VAL A 19 0.88 -3.18 4.56
N VAL A 20 1.46 -3.64 5.68
CA VAL A 20 1.99 -2.75 6.72
C VAL A 20 3.52 -2.78 6.67
N LEU A 21 4.13 -1.63 6.38
CA LEU A 21 5.58 -1.46 6.43
C LEU A 21 5.96 -0.75 7.74
N ILE A 22 6.86 -1.38 8.50
CA ILE A 22 7.46 -0.82 9.71
C ILE A 22 8.85 -0.35 9.33
N LEU A 23 9.09 0.96 9.41
CA LEU A 23 10.38 1.55 9.12
C LEU A 23 11.21 1.71 10.40
N PRO A 24 12.55 1.60 10.31
CA PRO A 24 13.42 1.97 11.41
C PRO A 24 13.22 3.43 11.82
N GLU A 25 13.68 3.78 13.03
CA GLU A 25 13.66 5.17 13.46
C GLU A 25 14.37 6.08 12.44
N ARG A 26 13.80 7.26 12.20
CA ARG A 26 14.27 8.28 11.25
C ARG A 26 14.11 7.93 9.76
N PHE A 27 13.49 6.80 9.42
CA PHE A 27 13.05 6.51 8.05
C PHE A 27 11.60 6.92 7.84
N GLU A 28 11.32 7.54 6.69
CA GLU A 28 10.00 8.02 6.27
C GLU A 28 9.86 7.86 4.75
N LEU A 29 8.63 7.99 4.23
CA LEU A 29 8.39 7.97 2.78
C LEU A 29 9.05 9.19 2.13
N ALA A 30 9.65 8.97 0.96
CA ALA A 30 10.20 10.07 0.18
C ALA A 30 9.07 11.00 -0.29
N PRO A 31 9.25 12.34 -0.22
CA PRO A 31 8.35 13.30 -0.85
C PRO A 31 8.18 13.01 -2.34
N PHE A 32 7.00 13.27 -2.90
CA PHE A 32 6.70 12.95 -4.30
C PHE A 32 7.67 13.63 -5.29
N ASP A 33 8.14 14.84 -4.97
CA ASP A 33 9.07 15.59 -5.82
C ASP A 33 10.48 14.99 -5.86
N HIS A 34 10.81 14.10 -4.91
CA HIS A 34 12.11 13.44 -4.83
C HIS A 34 12.13 12.06 -5.53
N ILE A 35 11.01 11.65 -6.13
CA ILE A 35 10.87 10.34 -6.80
C ILE A 35 11.09 10.52 -8.31
N SER A 36 11.96 9.69 -8.90
CA SER A 36 12.21 9.72 -10.34
C SER A 36 10.97 9.34 -11.16
N PRO A 37 10.83 9.81 -12.42
CA PRO A 37 9.64 9.51 -13.24
C PRO A 37 9.36 8.01 -13.42
N ASN A 38 10.40 7.20 -13.64
CA ASN A 38 10.29 5.73 -13.75
C ASN A 38 9.76 5.11 -12.44
N MET A 39 10.20 5.61 -11.28
CA MET A 39 9.71 5.12 -9.99
C MET A 39 8.26 5.57 -9.74
N LYS A 40 7.87 6.77 -10.16
CA LYS A 40 6.48 7.25 -10.08
C LYS A 40 5.53 6.35 -10.87
N GLU A 41 5.93 5.94 -12.08
CA GLU A 41 5.14 5.01 -12.90
C GLU A 41 4.94 3.65 -12.20
N LYS A 42 5.98 3.12 -11.56
CA LYS A 42 5.91 1.85 -10.80
C LYS A 42 5.08 1.95 -9.53
N ILE A 43 5.07 3.11 -8.87
CA ILE A 43 4.23 3.35 -7.69
C ILE A 43 2.76 3.44 -8.11
N GLY A 44 2.46 3.97 -9.30
CA GLY A 44 1.13 3.99 -9.88
C GLY A 44 0.08 4.58 -8.91
N ASN A 45 -0.97 3.81 -8.65
CA ASN A 45 -2.11 4.23 -7.81
C ASN A 45 -2.01 3.76 -6.35
N LEU A 46 -0.81 3.42 -5.86
CA LEU A 46 -0.62 3.08 -4.45
C LEU A 46 -0.96 4.29 -3.57
N SER A 47 -1.73 4.04 -2.52
CA SER A 47 -2.09 5.04 -1.52
C SER A 47 -1.31 4.75 -0.25
N PHE A 48 -0.76 5.78 0.38
CA PHE A 48 0.07 5.64 1.58
C PHE A 48 -0.63 6.33 2.76
N GLN A 49 -0.83 5.59 3.85
CA GLN A 49 -1.34 6.15 5.10
C GLN A 49 -0.34 5.96 6.23
N THR A 50 0.02 7.04 6.91
CA THR A 50 0.94 7.02 8.05
C THR A 50 0.16 6.99 9.36
N THR A 51 0.50 6.07 10.27
CA THR A 51 -0.09 6.03 11.63
C THR A 51 0.90 6.47 12.70
N ALA A 52 0.43 7.33 13.60
CA ALA A 52 1.25 8.15 14.51
C ALA A 52 1.98 7.41 15.65
N PRO A 53 1.50 6.29 16.25
CA PRO A 53 2.22 5.74 17.39
C PRO A 53 3.46 4.92 17.02
N LEU A 54 3.63 4.50 15.76
CA LEU A 54 4.70 3.56 15.36
C LEU A 54 5.26 3.76 13.94
N ARG A 55 5.02 4.92 13.31
CA ARG A 55 5.46 5.21 11.92
C ARG A 55 5.20 4.05 10.96
N LYS A 56 4.02 3.43 11.08
CA LYS A 56 3.59 2.34 10.19
C LYS A 56 2.95 2.95 8.96
N ILE A 57 3.32 2.43 7.80
CA ILE A 57 2.73 2.77 6.51
C ILE A 57 1.77 1.67 6.11
N PHE A 58 0.53 2.04 5.79
CA PHE A 58 -0.44 1.15 5.15
C PHE A 58 -0.46 1.45 3.66
N LEU A 59 -0.32 0.38 2.87
CA LEU A 59 -0.40 0.35 1.41
C LEU A 59 -1.70 -0.34 0.98
#